data_AF-A0A0C9YBD2-F1
#
_entry.id   AF-A0A0C9YBD2-F1
#
_cell.length_a   1.000
_cell.length_b   1.000
_cell.length_c   1.000
_cell.angle_alpha   90.00
_cell.angle_beta   90.00
_cell.angle_gamma   90.00
#
_symmetry.space_group_name_H-M   'P 1'
#
loop_
_entity.id
_entity.type
_entity.pdbx_description
1 polymer ?
#
loop_
_entity_poly.entity_id
_entity_poly.type
_entity_poly.pdbx_seq_one_letter_code
_entity_poly.pdbx_strand_id
1 'polypeptide(L)'
;MTTYSGRHGRTGTWQFMSAALLGNPGQLHVLEDDIESFVHVLGWTVMSYLPSPMDRNMRTDWVSLYYDDSSKNDTGQAEGGIEKELHLSWGGYLLTEFTLTEPSPILELIRNLASPYRARYTPTEKDKETFEHLNTLVSKVQLDEAELYNQPVHRYQLDMERLNSPEWFLGTIQDALERPGWPAEDRAGDKLAVFTKGIVGKGPRQRAARRVKTDSQLLSASSGPLKR
;
A
#
# COMPACT_ATOMS: atom_id res chain seq x y z
N MET A 1 33.78 2.78 -21.43
CA MET A 1 32.45 3.38 -21.15
C MET A 1 32.04 2.95 -19.76
N THR A 2 32.04 3.88 -18.81
CA THR A 2 31.64 3.61 -17.42
C THR A 2 30.15 3.88 -17.32
N THR A 3 29.33 2.83 -17.26
CA THR A 3 27.90 2.97 -16.99
C THR A 3 27.70 3.38 -15.54
N TYR A 4 27.18 4.58 -15.32
CA TYR A 4 26.66 4.99 -14.02
C TYR A 4 25.55 4.02 -13.62
N SER A 5 25.83 3.12 -12.67
CA SER A 5 24.80 2.44 -11.90
C SER A 5 24.17 3.51 -11.01
N GLY A 6 23.19 4.22 -11.55
CA GLY A 6 22.31 5.06 -10.76
C GLY A 6 21.64 4.15 -9.74
N ARG A 7 22.08 4.21 -8.48
CA ARG A 7 21.26 3.78 -7.36
C ARG A 7 20.01 4.65 -7.41
N HIS A 8 18.97 4.14 -8.06
CA HIS A 8 17.61 4.60 -7.87
C HIS A 8 17.27 4.17 -6.44
N GLY A 9 17.68 5.01 -5.48
CA GLY A 9 17.35 4.79 -4.08
C GLY A 9 15.84 4.69 -3.99
N ARG A 10 15.33 3.59 -3.41
CA ARG A 10 13.91 3.46 -3.10
C ARG A 10 13.48 4.74 -2.38
N THR A 11 12.58 5.49 -3.02
CA THR A 11 11.91 6.63 -2.40
C THR A 11 10.53 6.11 -1.98
N GLY A 12 10.20 6.26 -0.70
CA GLY A 12 8.98 5.69 -0.13
C GLY A 12 9.19 5.24 1.31
N THR A 13 8.11 5.24 2.08
CA THR A 13 8.06 4.67 3.43
C THR A 13 7.79 3.18 3.30
N TRP A 14 8.68 2.32 3.81
CA TRP A 14 8.61 0.85 3.70
C TRP A 14 7.20 0.30 3.88
N GLN A 15 6.53 0.72 4.96
CA GLN A 15 5.18 0.32 5.32
C GLN A 15 4.18 0.47 4.17
N PHE A 16 4.29 1.51 3.34
CA PHE A 16 3.29 1.84 2.32
C PHE A 16 3.77 1.57 0.89
N MET A 17 4.99 1.05 0.70
CA MET A 17 5.39 0.59 -0.62
C MET A 17 4.53 -0.60 -1.06
N SER A 18 4.18 -0.66 -2.33
CA SER A 18 3.54 -1.81 -2.96
C SER A 18 4.37 -3.10 -2.77
N ALA A 19 3.72 -4.25 -2.79
CA ALA A 19 4.39 -5.54 -2.79
C ALA A 19 5.36 -5.70 -3.97
N ALA A 20 4.98 -5.26 -5.18
CA ALA A 20 5.83 -5.29 -6.37
C ALA A 20 7.18 -4.58 -6.15
N LEU A 21 7.15 -3.32 -5.69
CA LEU A 21 8.37 -2.60 -5.36
C LEU A 21 9.14 -3.26 -4.19
N LEU A 22 8.47 -3.83 -3.19
CA LEU A 22 9.10 -4.54 -2.06
C LEU A 22 9.85 -5.80 -2.51
N GLY A 23 9.23 -6.66 -3.32
CA GLY A 23 9.83 -7.89 -3.84
C GLY A 23 10.90 -7.65 -4.91
N ASN A 24 10.84 -6.54 -5.65
CA ASN A 24 11.78 -6.25 -6.75
C ASN A 24 12.54 -4.93 -6.53
N PRO A 25 13.60 -4.91 -5.69
CA PRO A 25 14.41 -3.72 -5.50
C PRO A 25 14.97 -3.18 -6.83
N GLY A 26 14.57 -1.96 -7.19
CA GLY A 26 15.00 -1.29 -8.43
C GLY A 26 13.98 -1.31 -9.55
N GLN A 27 12.82 -1.94 -9.34
CA GLN A 27 11.66 -1.77 -10.22
C GLN A 27 11.25 -0.29 -10.30
N LEU A 28 10.79 0.13 -11.49
CA LEU A 28 10.26 1.47 -11.70
C LEU A 28 8.92 1.62 -10.99
N HIS A 29 8.74 2.75 -10.32
CA HIS A 29 7.48 3.16 -9.72
C HIS A 29 6.47 3.49 -10.81
N VAL A 30 5.28 2.90 -10.76
CA VAL A 30 4.16 3.13 -11.68
C VAL A 30 2.86 3.50 -10.94
N LEU A 31 1.81 3.90 -11.67
CA LEU A 31 0.53 4.32 -11.08
C LEU A 31 -0.08 3.25 -10.15
N GLU A 32 0.06 1.98 -10.51
CA GLU A 32 -0.41 0.86 -9.70
C GLU A 32 0.25 0.84 -8.32
N ASP A 33 1.48 1.31 -8.18
CA ASP A 33 2.18 1.41 -6.89
C ASP A 33 1.64 2.56 -6.03
N ASP A 34 1.30 3.69 -6.65
CA ASP A 34 0.70 4.84 -5.97
C ASP A 34 -0.69 4.49 -5.41
N ILE A 35 -1.53 3.81 -6.19
CA ILE A 35 -2.85 3.34 -5.75
C ILE A 35 -2.68 2.29 -4.64
N GLU A 36 -1.69 1.41 -4.72
CA GLU A 36 -1.48 0.35 -3.72
C GLU A 36 -1.00 0.94 -2.41
N SER A 37 -0.12 1.95 -2.49
CA SER A 37 0.31 2.75 -1.36
C SER A 37 -0.86 3.42 -0.65
N PHE A 38 -1.82 3.97 -1.41
CA PHE A 38 -3.03 4.55 -0.83
C PHE A 38 -3.88 3.51 -0.10
N VAL A 39 -4.08 2.34 -0.72
CA VAL A 39 -4.77 1.19 -0.10
C VAL A 39 -4.07 0.77 1.20
N HIS A 40 -2.74 0.72 1.22
CA HIS A 40 -1.95 0.42 2.41
C HIS A 40 -2.04 1.49 3.50
N VAL A 41 -2.07 2.77 3.15
CA VAL A 41 -2.26 3.85 4.13
C VAL A 41 -3.63 3.74 4.80
N LEU A 42 -4.70 3.53 4.03
CA LEU A 42 -6.04 3.34 4.57
C LEU A 42 -6.11 2.07 5.43
N GLY A 43 -5.58 0.96 4.91
CA GLY A 43 -5.54 -0.31 5.62
C GLY A 43 -4.83 -0.21 6.96
N TRP A 44 -3.63 0.38 6.97
CA TRP A 44 -2.85 0.60 8.18
C TRP A 44 -3.59 1.52 9.15
N THR A 45 -4.23 2.59 8.67
CA THR A 45 -4.99 3.52 9.50
C THR A 45 -6.16 2.83 10.17
N VAL A 46 -6.95 2.08 9.41
CA VAL A 46 -8.08 1.29 9.91
C VAL A 46 -7.61 0.27 10.94
N MET A 47 -6.58 -0.52 10.61
CA MET A 47 -6.00 -1.52 11.50
C MET A 47 -5.22 -0.92 12.67
N SER A 48 -4.88 0.35 12.69
CA SER A 48 -4.14 0.94 13.80
C SER A 48 -5.00 1.83 14.70
N TYR A 49 -6.12 2.37 14.22
CA TYR A 49 -6.83 3.41 14.97
C TYR A 49 -8.32 3.19 15.14
N LEU A 50 -8.99 2.48 14.24
CA LEU A 50 -10.44 2.31 14.35
C LEU A 50 -10.82 1.22 15.36
N PRO A 51 -11.86 1.42 16.17
CA PRO A 51 -12.35 0.40 17.10
C PRO A 51 -12.75 -0.90 16.37
N SER A 52 -12.33 -2.03 16.91
CA SER A 52 -12.61 -3.36 16.37
C SER A 52 -12.75 -4.36 17.53
N PRO A 53 -13.63 -5.37 17.42
CA PRO A 53 -13.70 -6.47 18.37
C PRO A 53 -12.48 -7.42 18.29
N MET A 54 -11.62 -7.26 17.27
CA MET A 54 -10.40 -8.06 17.11
C MET A 54 -9.47 -7.90 18.32
N ASP A 55 -8.93 -9.03 18.80
CA ASP A 55 -7.92 -9.03 19.86
C ASP A 55 -6.72 -8.13 19.50
N ARG A 56 -6.23 -7.40 20.51
CA ARG A 56 -5.16 -6.41 20.34
C ARG A 56 -3.85 -7.03 19.87
N ASN A 57 -3.47 -8.19 20.41
CA ASN A 57 -2.21 -8.83 20.06
C ASN A 57 -2.32 -9.38 18.65
N MET A 58 -3.42 -10.07 18.33
CA MET A 58 -3.68 -10.54 16.96
C MET A 58 -3.65 -9.38 15.96
N ARG A 59 -4.28 -8.26 16.28
CA ARG A 59 -4.26 -7.05 15.45
C ARG A 59 -2.86 -6.46 15.29
N THR A 60 -2.04 -6.49 16.34
CA THR A 60 -0.64 -6.04 16.31
C THR A 60 0.22 -6.95 15.43
N ASP A 61 0.03 -8.25 15.53
CA ASP A 61 0.74 -9.25 14.74
C ASP A 61 0.41 -9.06 13.26
N TRP A 62 -0.86 -8.86 12.91
CA TRP A 62 -1.26 -8.56 11.53
C TRP A 62 -0.68 -7.25 11.02
N VAL A 63 -0.73 -6.16 11.79
CA VAL A 63 -0.11 -4.89 11.37
C VAL A 63 1.39 -5.09 11.12
N SER A 64 2.08 -5.81 12.00
CA SER A 64 3.52 -6.08 11.84
C SER A 64 3.78 -6.93 10.59
N LEU A 65 2.98 -7.98 10.39
CA LEU A 65 3.09 -8.90 9.25
C LEU A 65 2.87 -8.20 7.91
N TYR A 66 1.88 -7.32 7.81
CA TYR A 66 1.61 -6.57 6.58
C TYR A 66 2.64 -5.47 6.31
N TYR A 67 3.02 -4.71 7.34
CA TYR A 67 3.66 -3.40 7.13
C TYR A 67 5.13 -3.33 7.57
N ASP A 68 5.58 -4.23 8.45
CA ASP A 68 6.95 -4.20 8.98
C ASP A 68 7.79 -5.42 8.56
N ASP A 69 7.18 -6.45 7.96
CA ASP A 69 7.92 -7.62 7.49
C ASP A 69 9.00 -7.22 6.46
N SER A 70 10.20 -7.77 6.65
CA SER A 70 11.35 -7.52 5.79
C SER A 70 12.38 -8.64 5.90
N SER A 71 12.94 -9.02 4.75
CA SER A 71 14.07 -9.94 4.63
C SER A 71 15.20 -9.27 3.83
N LYS A 72 16.30 -10.00 3.61
CA LYS A 72 17.35 -9.61 2.69
C LYS A 72 17.46 -10.63 1.58
N ASN A 73 17.53 -10.14 0.34
CA ASN A 73 17.78 -10.98 -0.82
C ASN A 73 19.25 -11.44 -0.89
N ASP A 74 19.58 -12.26 -1.89
CA ASP A 74 20.94 -12.80 -2.11
C ASP A 74 22.01 -11.71 -2.30
N THR A 75 21.61 -10.50 -2.69
CA THR A 75 22.51 -9.34 -2.84
C THR A 75 22.62 -8.49 -1.58
N GLY A 76 21.93 -8.87 -0.50
CA GLY A 76 21.86 -8.17 0.78
C GLY A 76 20.94 -6.95 0.80
N GLN A 77 20.14 -6.73 -0.25
CA GLN A 77 19.14 -5.66 -0.31
C GLN A 77 17.89 -6.08 0.45
N ALA A 78 17.25 -5.11 1.12
CA ALA A 78 15.99 -5.37 1.83
C ALA A 78 14.84 -5.61 0.83
N GLU A 79 14.09 -6.68 1.05
CA GLU A 79 12.89 -7.08 0.28
C GLU A 79 11.76 -7.49 1.24
N GLY A 80 10.55 -7.65 0.72
CA GLY A 80 9.38 -8.04 1.51
C GLY A 80 8.10 -7.96 0.68
N GLY A 81 6.96 -7.77 1.36
CA GLY A 81 5.68 -7.57 0.69
C GLY A 81 4.94 -8.86 0.34
N ILE A 82 5.45 -10.04 0.72
CA ILE A 82 4.81 -11.34 0.47
C ILE A 82 3.35 -11.34 0.95
N GLU A 83 3.10 -10.84 2.15
CA GLU A 83 1.75 -10.86 2.76
C GLU A 83 0.80 -9.85 2.11
N LYS A 84 1.34 -8.73 1.64
CA LYS A 84 0.60 -7.75 0.84
C LYS A 84 0.19 -8.35 -0.50
N GLU A 85 1.15 -8.94 -1.21
CA GLU A 85 0.93 -9.63 -2.48
C GLU A 85 -0.11 -10.73 -2.33
N LEU A 86 0.07 -11.62 -1.35
CA LEU A 86 -0.82 -12.74 -1.11
C LEU A 86 -2.28 -12.32 -0.93
N HIS A 87 -2.54 -11.33 -0.06
CA HIS A 87 -3.92 -10.91 0.22
C HIS A 87 -4.52 -10.06 -0.91
N LEU A 88 -3.71 -9.28 -1.62
CA LEU A 88 -4.14 -8.57 -2.81
C LEU A 88 -4.44 -9.54 -3.96
N SER A 89 -3.66 -10.62 -4.10
CA SER A 89 -3.81 -11.66 -5.12
C SER A 89 -5.17 -12.40 -5.00
N TRP A 90 -5.64 -12.56 -3.76
CA TRP A 90 -6.94 -13.16 -3.46
C TRP A 90 -8.10 -12.16 -3.44
N GLY A 91 -7.83 -10.86 -3.57
CA GLY A 91 -8.85 -9.80 -3.48
C GLY A 91 -9.44 -9.65 -2.08
N GLY A 92 -8.74 -10.13 -1.05
CA GLY A 92 -9.18 -10.16 0.36
C GLY A 92 -8.44 -9.15 1.24
N TYR A 93 -7.98 -8.04 0.67
CA TYR A 93 -7.18 -7.06 1.39
C TYR A 93 -7.97 -6.35 2.49
N LEU A 94 -7.29 -6.15 3.64
CA LEU A 94 -7.86 -6.16 4.99
C LEU A 94 -8.66 -7.43 5.22
N LEU A 95 -7.99 -8.42 5.85
CA LEU A 95 -8.53 -9.71 6.31
C LEU A 95 -10.05 -9.74 6.27
N THR A 96 -10.64 -10.66 5.52
CA THR A 96 -12.10 -10.73 5.33
C THR A 96 -12.87 -10.71 6.66
N GLU A 97 -12.27 -11.27 7.71
CA GLU A 97 -12.79 -11.37 9.07
C GLU A 97 -12.61 -10.09 9.91
N PHE A 98 -11.78 -9.13 9.47
CA PHE A 98 -11.62 -7.85 10.13
C PHE A 98 -12.93 -7.05 10.03
N THR A 99 -13.45 -6.67 11.20
CA THR A 99 -14.67 -5.89 11.36
C THR A 99 -14.40 -4.71 12.27
N LEU A 100 -15.22 -3.67 12.13
CA LEU A 100 -15.22 -2.52 13.02
C LEU A 100 -16.30 -2.69 14.09
N THR A 101 -16.10 -2.08 15.26
CA THR A 101 -17.12 -2.05 16.31
C THR A 101 -18.38 -1.34 15.83
N GLU A 102 -18.21 -0.23 15.10
CA GLU A 102 -19.29 0.51 14.46
C GLU A 102 -19.23 0.29 12.94
N PRO A 103 -20.37 0.08 12.26
CA PRO A 103 -20.40 -0.01 10.80
C PRO A 103 -19.84 1.27 10.16
N SER A 104 -18.98 1.10 9.15
CA SER A 104 -18.44 2.21 8.38
C SER A 104 -18.17 1.79 6.93
N PRO A 105 -18.48 2.62 5.93
CA PRO A 105 -18.18 2.35 4.52
C PRO A 105 -16.69 2.20 4.20
N ILE A 106 -15.79 2.60 5.11
CA ILE A 106 -14.34 2.58 4.89
C ILE A 106 -13.80 1.19 4.54
N LEU A 107 -14.33 0.11 5.15
CA LEU A 107 -13.90 -1.25 4.83
C LEU A 107 -14.29 -1.65 3.40
N GLU A 108 -15.48 -1.24 2.97
CA GLU A 108 -15.96 -1.51 1.61
C GLU A 108 -15.14 -0.71 0.59
N LEU A 109 -14.84 0.56 0.86
CA LEU A 109 -13.97 1.38 0.03
C LEU A 109 -12.60 0.72 -0.17
N ILE A 110 -11.94 0.30 0.92
CA ILE A 110 -10.62 -0.34 0.85
C ILE A 110 -10.69 -1.63 0.04
N ARG A 111 -11.71 -2.46 0.25
CA ARG A 111 -11.90 -3.71 -0.50
C ARG A 111 -12.15 -3.46 -1.98
N ASN A 112 -12.96 -2.45 -2.33
CA ASN A 112 -13.23 -2.07 -3.71
C ASN A 112 -11.94 -1.60 -4.42
N LEU A 113 -11.15 -0.74 -3.76
CA LEU A 113 -9.87 -0.25 -4.28
C LEU A 113 -8.83 -1.37 -4.40
N ALA A 114 -8.83 -2.34 -3.49
CA ALA A 114 -7.89 -3.45 -3.49
C ALA A 114 -8.26 -4.58 -4.46
N SER A 115 -9.54 -4.73 -4.79
CA SER A 115 -10.04 -5.86 -5.59
C SER A 115 -9.35 -6.06 -6.95
N PRO A 116 -8.93 -5.01 -7.70
CA PRO A 116 -8.28 -5.19 -8.99
C PRO A 116 -6.87 -5.77 -8.91
N TYR A 117 -6.20 -5.71 -7.75
CA TYR A 117 -4.82 -6.18 -7.61
C TYR A 117 -4.65 -7.69 -7.78
N ARG A 118 -5.73 -8.46 -7.79
CA ARG A 118 -5.70 -9.86 -8.23
C ARG A 118 -5.13 -10.01 -9.65
N ALA A 119 -5.42 -9.08 -10.55
CA ALA A 119 -4.90 -9.10 -11.91
C ALA A 119 -3.40 -8.79 -11.94
N ARG A 120 -2.91 -8.00 -10.98
CA ARG A 120 -1.50 -7.67 -10.84
C ARG A 120 -0.68 -8.86 -10.33
N TYR A 121 -1.19 -9.59 -9.34
CA TYR A 121 -0.40 -10.58 -8.58
C TYR A 121 -0.74 -12.05 -8.87
N THR A 122 -1.87 -12.36 -9.50
CA THR A 122 -2.30 -13.74 -9.76
C THR A 122 -2.30 -14.17 -11.25
N PRO A 123 -1.72 -13.48 -12.25
CA PRO A 123 -1.90 -13.95 -13.62
C PRO A 123 -1.04 -15.19 -13.86
N THR A 124 -1.65 -16.39 -13.90
CA THR A 124 -0.95 -17.56 -14.45
C THR A 124 -0.84 -17.41 -15.97
N GLU A 125 0.22 -17.94 -16.57
CA GLU A 125 0.40 -17.86 -18.03
C GLU A 125 -0.76 -18.55 -18.78
N LYS A 126 -1.34 -19.58 -18.16
CA LYS A 126 -2.56 -20.24 -18.64
C LYS A 126 -3.80 -19.36 -18.55
N ASP A 127 -3.92 -18.52 -17.52
CA ASP A 127 -5.00 -17.53 -17.42
C ASP A 127 -4.85 -16.46 -18.51
N LYS A 128 -3.61 -16.05 -18.83
CA LYS A 128 -3.32 -15.12 -19.93
C LYS A 128 -3.61 -15.74 -21.31
N GLU A 129 -3.22 -16.98 -21.56
CA GLU A 129 -3.50 -17.69 -22.82
C GLU A 129 -5.01 -17.97 -23.00
N THR A 130 -5.68 -18.43 -21.94
CA THR A 130 -7.13 -18.61 -21.92
C THR A 130 -7.84 -17.27 -22.14
N PHE A 131 -7.26 -16.19 -21.62
CA PHE A 131 -7.70 -14.82 -21.83
C PHE A 131 -7.61 -14.38 -23.29
N GLU A 132 -6.46 -14.55 -23.94
CA GLU A 132 -6.27 -14.17 -25.34
C GLU A 132 -7.24 -14.94 -26.26
N HIS A 133 -7.43 -16.24 -25.98
CA HIS A 133 -8.33 -17.10 -26.74
C HIS A 133 -9.81 -16.73 -26.60
N LEU A 134 -10.28 -16.42 -25.38
CA LEU A 134 -11.68 -16.03 -25.17
C LEU A 134 -11.96 -14.60 -25.65
N ASN A 135 -11.01 -13.67 -25.53
CA ASN A 135 -11.17 -12.30 -26.02
C ASN A 135 -11.35 -12.25 -27.55
N THR A 136 -10.67 -13.14 -28.29
CA THR A 136 -10.89 -13.29 -29.74
C THR A 136 -12.26 -13.86 -30.11
N LEU A 137 -12.93 -14.53 -29.18
CA LEU A 137 -14.28 -15.08 -29.37
C LEU A 137 -15.35 -14.07 -28.96
N VAL A 138 -15.20 -13.40 -27.82
CA VAL A 138 -16.16 -12.40 -27.31
C VAL A 138 -16.27 -11.18 -28.23
N SER A 139 -15.15 -10.71 -28.79
CA SER A 139 -15.13 -9.64 -29.81
C SER A 139 -15.94 -9.98 -31.08
N LYS A 140 -16.28 -11.26 -31.30
CA LYS A 140 -17.12 -11.71 -32.40
C LYS A 140 -18.60 -11.88 -32.03
N VAL A 141 -18.95 -11.92 -30.73
CA VAL A 141 -20.28 -12.35 -30.26
C VAL A 141 -21.10 -11.24 -29.60
N GLN A 142 -20.53 -10.07 -29.26
CA GLN A 142 -21.25 -8.92 -28.64
C GLN A 142 -22.17 -9.35 -27.47
N LEU A 143 -21.57 -9.76 -26.36
CA LEU A 143 -22.29 -10.15 -25.14
C LEU A 143 -22.46 -8.97 -24.16
N ASP A 144 -23.46 -9.05 -23.28
CA ASP A 144 -23.76 -8.08 -22.21
C ASP A 144 -22.68 -8.11 -21.10
N GLU A 145 -22.34 -6.93 -20.59
CA GLU A 145 -21.25 -6.67 -19.63
C GLU A 145 -21.49 -7.36 -18.27
N ALA A 146 -22.76 -7.45 -17.84
CA ALA A 146 -23.15 -8.13 -16.60
C ALA A 146 -22.98 -9.66 -16.68
N GLU A 147 -23.22 -10.27 -17.85
CA GLU A 147 -23.00 -11.70 -18.09
C GLU A 147 -21.49 -12.03 -18.19
N LEU A 148 -20.69 -11.06 -18.65
CA LEU A 148 -19.25 -11.19 -18.83
C LEU A 148 -18.45 -11.03 -17.54
N TYR A 149 -18.97 -10.32 -16.53
CA TYR A 149 -18.27 -10.05 -15.25
C TYR A 149 -17.82 -11.32 -14.51
N ASN A 150 -18.54 -12.43 -14.66
CA ASN A 150 -18.20 -13.71 -14.05
C ASN A 150 -17.16 -14.52 -14.86
N GLN A 151 -16.83 -14.10 -16.09
CA GLN A 151 -15.78 -14.71 -16.89
C GLN A 151 -14.40 -14.23 -16.38
N PRO A 152 -13.48 -15.14 -16.04
CA PRO A 152 -12.14 -14.78 -15.52
C PRO A 152 -11.38 -13.78 -16.40
N VAL A 153 -11.63 -13.82 -17.71
CA VAL A 153 -10.97 -13.03 -18.75
C VAL A 153 -11.39 -11.57 -18.72
N HIS A 154 -12.70 -11.31 -18.79
CA HIS A 154 -13.24 -9.96 -18.69
C HIS A 154 -12.90 -9.33 -17.34
N ARG A 155 -12.92 -10.17 -16.30
CA ARG A 155 -12.54 -9.79 -14.96
C ARG A 155 -11.09 -9.28 -14.88
N TYR A 156 -10.14 -10.00 -15.48
CA TYR A 156 -8.73 -9.57 -15.58
C TYR A 156 -8.59 -8.24 -16.35
N GLN A 157 -9.25 -8.13 -17.51
CA GLN A 157 -9.23 -6.93 -18.35
C GLN A 157 -9.70 -5.70 -17.60
N LEU A 158 -10.89 -5.79 -17.01
CA LEU A 158 -11.51 -4.73 -16.24
C LEU A 158 -10.63 -4.33 -15.04
N ASP A 159 -10.03 -5.30 -14.36
CA ASP A 159 -9.13 -5.00 -13.25
C ASP A 159 -7.86 -4.28 -13.72
N MET A 160 -7.26 -4.70 -14.82
CA MET A 160 -6.08 -4.03 -15.38
C MET A 160 -6.41 -2.61 -15.85
N GLU A 161 -7.57 -2.41 -16.47
CA GLU A 161 -8.10 -1.09 -16.85
C GLU A 161 -8.27 -0.19 -15.62
N ARG A 162 -8.84 -0.73 -14.55
CA ARG A 162 -9.01 -0.02 -13.26
C ARG A 162 -7.67 0.38 -12.65
N LEU A 163 -6.72 -0.56 -12.56
CA LEU A 163 -5.38 -0.29 -12.04
C LEU A 163 -4.62 0.78 -12.84
N ASN A 164 -4.95 0.94 -14.11
CA ASN A 164 -4.35 1.92 -15.01
C ASN A 164 -5.19 3.20 -15.20
N SER A 165 -6.29 3.37 -14.46
CA SER A 165 -7.19 4.53 -14.58
C SER A 165 -7.24 5.38 -13.31
N PRO A 166 -6.65 6.59 -13.33
CA PRO A 166 -6.85 7.58 -12.27
C PRO A 166 -8.33 7.95 -12.08
N GLU A 167 -9.12 7.96 -13.15
CA GLU A 167 -10.54 8.30 -13.13
C GLU A 167 -11.34 7.27 -12.36
N TRP A 168 -11.08 5.98 -12.58
CA TRP A 168 -11.71 4.91 -11.79
C TRP A 168 -11.35 5.02 -10.31
N PHE A 169 -10.08 5.28 -10.00
CA PHE A 169 -9.62 5.44 -8.62
C PHE A 169 -10.34 6.60 -7.91
N LEU A 170 -10.39 7.76 -8.55
CA LEU A 170 -11.07 8.95 -8.02
C LEU A 170 -12.59 8.74 -7.92
N GLY A 171 -13.20 8.15 -8.96
CA GLY A 171 -14.62 7.83 -8.98
C GLY A 171 -15.01 6.88 -7.84
N THR A 172 -14.20 5.85 -7.59
CA THR A 172 -14.43 4.90 -6.48
C THR A 172 -14.43 5.60 -5.12
N ILE A 173 -13.56 6.60 -4.92
CA ILE A 173 -13.53 7.39 -3.69
C ILE A 173 -14.76 8.31 -3.61
N GLN A 174 -15.10 9.00 -4.70
CA GLN A 174 -16.27 9.88 -4.76
C GLN A 174 -17.56 9.12 -4.47
N ASP A 175 -17.78 8.00 -5.16
CA ASP A 175 -18.92 7.12 -4.94
C ASP A 175 -19.00 6.65 -3.48
N ALA A 176 -17.86 6.34 -2.86
CA ALA A 176 -17.84 5.94 -1.46
C ALA A 176 -18.22 7.10 -0.53
N LEU A 177 -17.77 8.33 -0.80
CA LEU A 177 -18.09 9.51 0.00
C LEU A 177 -19.57 9.92 -0.08
N GLU A 178 -20.24 9.61 -1.19
CA GLU A 178 -21.68 9.87 -1.35
C GLU A 178 -22.57 8.85 -0.62
N ARG A 179 -22.03 7.68 -0.26
CA ARG A 179 -22.80 6.65 0.44
C ARG A 179 -23.12 7.05 1.88
N PRO A 180 -24.31 6.69 2.39
CA PRO A 180 -24.64 6.89 3.79
C PRO A 180 -23.84 5.95 4.70
N GLY A 181 -23.78 6.26 5.99
CA GLY A 181 -23.18 5.39 7.00
C GLY A 181 -21.77 5.79 7.43
N TRP A 182 -21.18 6.83 6.85
CA TRP A 182 -19.98 7.45 7.42
C TRP A 182 -20.29 8.00 8.82
N PRO A 183 -19.44 7.71 9.82
CA PRO A 183 -19.64 8.24 11.15
C PRO A 183 -19.47 9.77 11.14
N ALA A 184 -20.26 10.47 11.95
CA ALA A 184 -20.10 11.91 12.14
C ALA A 184 -18.74 12.26 12.80
N GLU A 185 -18.20 11.33 13.58
CA GLU A 185 -16.86 11.40 14.15
C GLU A 185 -16.19 10.02 14.07
N ASP A 186 -14.98 9.96 13.52
CA ASP A 186 -14.18 8.74 13.35
C ASP A 186 -12.93 8.74 14.24
N ARG A 187 -13.03 9.42 15.40
CA ARG A 187 -11.89 9.67 16.30
C ARG A 187 -11.13 8.38 16.60
N ALA A 188 -9.80 8.45 16.54
CA ALA A 188 -8.94 7.35 16.92
C ALA A 188 -9.27 6.89 18.35
N GLY A 189 -9.42 5.57 18.55
CA GLY A 189 -9.67 5.03 19.87
C GLY A 189 -8.47 5.26 20.81
N ASP A 190 -8.74 5.73 22.04
CA ASP A 190 -7.76 6.16 23.06
C ASP A 190 -6.64 5.16 23.42
N LYS A 191 -6.69 3.92 22.91
CA LYS A 191 -5.77 2.86 23.30
C LYS A 191 -5.10 2.15 22.13
N LEU A 192 -5.26 2.55 20.87
CA LEU A 192 -4.94 1.66 19.74
C LEU A 192 -3.60 1.88 19.04
N ALA A 193 -2.69 2.72 19.57
CA ALA A 193 -1.34 2.82 19.00
C ALA A 193 -0.62 1.46 19.05
N VAL A 194 -0.74 0.69 17.97
CA VAL A 194 0.09 -0.47 17.71
C VAL A 194 1.48 0.09 17.52
N PHE A 195 2.29 0.02 18.57
CA PHE A 195 3.70 0.34 18.47
C PHE A 195 4.34 -0.76 17.64
N THR A 196 4.48 -0.49 16.34
CA THR A 196 5.36 -1.22 15.42
C THR A 196 6.72 -1.34 16.08
N LYS A 197 7.09 -2.54 16.50
CA LYS A 197 8.34 -2.81 17.22
C LYS A 197 9.48 -2.80 16.20
N GLY A 198 9.85 -1.61 15.70
CA GLY A 198 10.71 -1.53 14.53
C GLY A 198 11.21 -0.16 14.09
N ILE A 199 11.23 0.88 14.93
CA ILE A 199 12.02 2.10 14.64
C ILE A 199 12.81 2.52 15.88
N VAL A 200 13.94 1.85 16.12
CA VAL A 200 15.14 2.53 16.64
C VAL A 200 15.98 2.99 15.43
N GLY A 201 15.32 3.67 14.49
CA GLY A 201 15.96 4.56 13.53
C GLY A 201 15.71 5.97 14.01
N LYS A 202 16.77 6.73 14.30
CA LYS A 202 16.68 8.11 14.82
C LYS A 202 15.69 8.95 14.00
N GLY A 203 14.52 9.22 14.58
CA GLY A 203 13.44 9.94 13.91
C GLY A 203 13.83 11.37 13.51
N PRO A 204 12.99 12.04 12.69
CA PRO A 204 13.25 13.38 12.14
C PRO A 204 13.53 14.43 13.22
N ARG A 205 12.94 14.28 14.41
CA ARG A 205 13.16 15.15 15.57
C ARG A 205 14.62 15.13 16.05
N GLN A 206 15.33 14.01 15.98
CA GLN A 206 16.75 13.95 16.34
C GLN A 206 17.67 14.55 15.26
N ARG A 207 17.29 14.49 13.97
CA ARG A 207 18.03 15.18 12.89
C ARG A 207 17.86 16.69 12.99
N ALA A 208 16.66 17.19 13.27
CA ALA A 208 16.41 18.61 13.52
C ALA A 208 17.16 19.11 14.77
N ALA A 209 17.09 18.36 15.89
CA ALA A 209 17.81 18.71 17.12
C ALA A 209 19.35 18.65 16.94
N ARG A 210 19.87 17.73 16.12
CA ARG A 210 21.31 17.69 15.79
C ARG A 210 21.73 18.85 14.90
N ARG A 211 20.93 19.23 13.89
CA ARG A 211 21.18 20.42 13.05
C ARG A 211 21.23 21.69 13.88
N VAL A 212 20.23 21.91 14.74
CA VAL A 212 20.19 23.08 15.64
C VAL A 212 21.37 23.09 16.61
N LYS A 213 21.82 21.94 17.13
CA LYS A 213 23.02 21.87 17.99
C LYS A 213 24.32 22.14 17.23
N THR A 214 24.42 21.69 15.98
CA THR A 214 25.64 21.84 15.16
C THR A 214 25.77 23.29 14.67
N ASP A 215 24.65 23.91 14.29
CA ASP A 215 24.60 25.33 13.90
C ASP A 215 24.86 26.25 15.11
N SER A 216 24.33 25.91 16.29
CA SER A 216 24.62 26.65 17.53
C SER A 216 26.07 26.49 18.00
N GLN A 217 26.71 25.34 17.75
CA GLN A 217 28.13 25.13 18.06
C GLN A 217 29.06 25.86 17.08
N LEU A 218 28.73 25.88 15.78
CA LEU A 218 29.48 26.64 14.77
C LEU A 218 29.40 28.16 14.99
N LEU A 219 28.24 28.67 15.41
CA LEU A 219 28.09 30.09 15.78
C LEU A 219 28.85 30.45 17.07
N SER A 220 28.96 29.52 18.03
CA SER A 220 29.72 29.75 19.28
C SER A 220 31.25 29.69 19.10
N ALA A 221 31.73 28.94 18.10
CA ALA A 221 33.16 28.80 17.80
C ALA A 221 33.73 29.97 16.98
N SER A 222 32.87 30.80 16.37
CA SER A 222 33.27 31.98 15.60
C SER A 222 33.52 33.24 16.46
N SER A 223 33.28 33.17 17.77
CA SER A 223 33.45 34.30 18.70
C SER A 223 34.68 34.09 19.59
N GLY A 224 35.86 33.98 18.98
CA GLY A 224 37.16 34.08 19.66
C GLY A 224 37.73 35.50 19.52
N PRO A 225 38.44 36.06 20.52
CA PRO A 225 38.84 37.45 20.50
C PRO A 225 39.88 37.72 19.41
N LEU A 226 39.64 38.76 18.61
CA LEU A 226 40.66 39.43 17.80
C LEU A 226 41.78 39.92 18.72
N LYS A 227 42.93 39.24 18.69
CA LYS A 227 44.17 39.75 19.29
C LYS A 227 44.60 40.99 18.48
N ARG A 228 44.60 42.14 19.14
CA ARG A 228 45.36 43.32 18.71
C ARG A 228 46.84 43.14 19.05
#